data_AF-A0A256YLU0-F1
#
_entry.id   AF-A0A256YLU0-F1
#
_cell.length_a   1.000
_cell.length_b   1.000
_cell.length_c   1.000
_cell.angle_alpha   90.00
_cell.angle_beta   90.00
_cell.angle_gamma   90.00
#
_symmetry.space_group_name_H-M   'P 1'
#
loop_
_entity.id
_entity.type
_entity.pdbx_description
1 polymer ?
#
loop_
_entity_poly.entity_id
_entity_poly.type
_entity_poly.pdbx_seq_one_letter_code
_entity_poly.pdbx_strand_id
1 'polypeptide(L)'
;MNKLYIEFIVLLSILFIGTAYSMYLEKLRVNTYIYMGDPDLDIESYKVLIKCCSCSCCSNTCCKGIEDSQVNISIDNHTLIIKELEPCSHCHHPSIIWVGLILKNNGKLPLKINETIITSNPSVEINTTYYLYGPYKTGPLYPWGYINCSKLPYSGYNNSIIIDPDYKAIIWIELIIEPITNNILDLNITPQYIIWNYS
;
A
#
# COMPACT_ATOMS: atom_id res chain seq x y z
N MET A 1 58.12 60.31 -19.84
CA MET A 1 57.80 58.87 -19.94
C MET A 1 56.84 58.38 -18.85
N ASN A 2 56.91 58.87 -17.60
CA ASN A 2 56.08 58.33 -16.51
C ASN A 2 54.56 58.59 -16.64
N LYS A 3 54.13 59.71 -17.25
CA LYS A 3 52.70 60.06 -17.35
C LYS A 3 51.92 59.13 -18.30
N LEU A 4 52.52 58.82 -19.45
CA LEU A 4 51.98 57.89 -20.45
C LEU A 4 51.90 56.45 -19.94
N TYR A 5 52.86 56.05 -19.09
CA TYR A 5 52.86 54.74 -18.44
C TYR A 5 51.76 54.59 -17.39
N ILE A 6 51.52 55.65 -16.60
CA ILE A 6 50.42 55.69 -15.62
C ILE A 6 49.07 55.62 -16.32
N GLU A 7 48.88 56.37 -17.41
CA GLU A 7 47.65 56.33 -18.21
C GLU A 7 47.39 54.92 -18.78
N PHE A 8 48.45 54.24 -19.25
CA PHE A 8 48.35 52.87 -19.74
C PHE A 8 47.94 51.87 -18.65
N ILE A 9 48.51 51.98 -17.44
CA ILE A 9 48.16 51.11 -16.30
C ILE A 9 46.70 51.30 -15.88
N VAL A 10 46.24 52.55 -15.81
CA VAL A 10 44.85 52.85 -15.45
C VAL A 10 43.90 52.26 -16.50
N LEU A 11 44.20 52.43 -17.79
CA LEU A 11 43.39 51.85 -18.86
C LEU A 11 43.31 50.32 -18.78
N LEU A 12 44.45 49.69 -18.49
CA LEU A 12 44.55 48.24 -18.34
C LEU A 12 43.72 47.73 -17.14
N SER A 13 43.74 48.45 -16.02
CA SER A 13 42.97 48.07 -14.83
C SER A 13 41.45 48.14 -15.03
N ILE A 14 40.96 49.12 -15.81
CA ILE A 14 39.53 49.25 -16.15
C ILE A 14 39.07 48.07 -17.02
N LEU A 15 39.92 47.60 -17.94
CA LEU A 15 39.62 46.43 -18.78
C LEU A 15 39.51 45.14 -17.94
N PHE A 16 40.37 44.95 -16.94
CA PHE A 16 40.32 43.77 -16.06
C PHE A 16 39.11 43.79 -15.11
N ILE A 17 38.67 44.96 -14.65
CA ILE A 17 37.47 45.07 -13.83
C ILE A 17 36.23 44.67 -14.65
N GLY A 18 36.15 45.09 -15.92
CA GLY A 18 35.03 44.74 -16.79
C GLY A 18 34.86 43.22 -17.00
N THR A 19 35.94 42.48 -17.18
CA THR A 19 35.88 41.02 -17.37
C THR A 19 35.51 40.28 -16.09
N ALA A 20 36.01 40.73 -14.94
CA ALA A 20 35.65 40.18 -13.64
C ALA A 20 34.15 40.35 -13.33
N TYR A 21 33.58 41.53 -13.66
CA TYR A 21 32.14 41.77 -13.50
C TYR A 21 31.28 40.90 -14.44
N SER A 22 31.71 40.66 -15.68
CA SER A 22 31.01 39.74 -16.59
C SER A 22 31.01 38.30 -16.09
N MET A 23 32.13 37.81 -15.54
CA MET A 23 32.20 36.46 -14.96
C MET A 23 31.38 36.34 -13.66
N TYR A 24 31.27 37.41 -12.87
CA TYR A 24 30.43 37.43 -11.66
C TYR A 24 28.93 37.52 -11.96
N LEU A 25 28.55 38.13 -13.09
CA LEU A 25 27.14 38.28 -13.52
C LEU A 25 26.59 37.06 -14.27
N GLU A 26 27.44 36.12 -14.69
CA GLU A 26 26.99 34.85 -15.23
C GLU A 26 26.34 34.01 -14.13
N LYS A 27 25.01 34.07 -14.06
CA LYS A 27 24.20 33.16 -13.23
C LYS A 27 24.45 31.74 -13.72
N LEU A 28 25.20 30.98 -12.93
CA LEU A 28 25.48 29.57 -13.15
C LEU A 28 24.16 28.80 -13.03
N ARG A 29 23.50 28.55 -14.17
CA ARG A 29 22.27 27.78 -14.25
C ARG A 29 22.63 26.31 -14.32
N VAL A 30 22.53 25.63 -13.18
CA VAL A 30 22.66 24.17 -13.14
C VAL A 30 21.27 23.56 -13.37
N ASN A 31 21.13 22.81 -14.46
CA ASN A 31 19.96 21.96 -14.66
C ASN A 31 20.17 20.68 -13.84
N THR A 32 19.66 20.66 -12.62
CA THR A 32 19.67 19.46 -11.77
C THR A 32 18.37 18.70 -11.95
N TYR A 33 18.46 17.42 -12.30
CA TYR A 33 17.34 16.49 -12.28
C TYR A 33 17.41 15.69 -10.98
N ILE A 34 16.36 15.75 -10.16
CA ILE A 34 16.23 14.93 -8.97
C ILE A 34 15.32 13.77 -9.33
N TYR A 35 15.88 12.55 -9.40
CA TYR A 35 15.09 11.33 -9.53
C TYR A 35 14.59 10.95 -8.14
N MET A 36 13.29 11.12 -7.89
CA MET A 36 12.67 10.55 -6.70
C MET A 36 12.54 9.03 -6.86
N GLY A 37 12.55 8.30 -5.74
CA GLY A 37 12.29 6.87 -5.77
C GLY A 37 10.83 6.60 -6.15
N ASP A 38 10.57 5.48 -6.82
CA ASP A 38 9.21 5.09 -7.18
C ASP A 38 8.56 4.32 -6.00
N PRO A 39 7.30 4.62 -5.66
CA PRO A 39 6.53 3.82 -4.71
C PRO A 39 5.97 2.57 -5.43
N ASP A 40 6.06 1.41 -4.78
CA ASP A 40 5.58 0.15 -5.35
C ASP A 40 5.22 -0.84 -4.22
N LEU A 41 3.93 -1.19 -4.11
CA LEU A 41 3.38 -2.01 -3.02
C LEU A 41 2.59 -3.19 -3.58
N ASP A 42 3.22 -4.35 -3.61
CA ASP A 42 2.65 -5.56 -4.19
C ASP A 42 1.98 -6.45 -3.15
N ILE A 43 0.91 -7.13 -3.57
CA ILE A 43 0.33 -8.27 -2.86
C ILE A 43 1.17 -9.51 -3.19
N GLU A 44 1.91 -10.03 -2.21
CA GLU A 44 2.73 -11.23 -2.38
C GLU A 44 1.94 -12.52 -2.10
N SER A 45 0.97 -12.45 -1.20
CA SER A 45 0.17 -13.60 -0.79
C SER A 45 -1.17 -13.15 -0.23
N TYR A 46 -2.17 -14.00 -0.36
CA TYR A 46 -3.51 -13.76 0.15
C TYR A 46 -4.04 -14.98 0.90
N LYS A 47 -5.02 -14.75 1.77
CA LYS A 47 -5.86 -15.81 2.36
C LYS A 47 -7.27 -15.27 2.52
N VAL A 48 -8.27 -16.05 2.09
CA VAL A 48 -9.67 -15.66 2.23
C VAL A 48 -10.43 -16.72 3.00
N LEU A 49 -11.14 -16.29 4.02
CA LEU A 49 -11.91 -17.16 4.92
C LEU A 49 -13.31 -16.58 5.09
N ILE A 50 -14.32 -17.43 4.97
CA ILE A 50 -15.71 -17.08 5.21
C ILE A 50 -16.10 -17.67 6.56
N LYS A 51 -16.60 -16.81 7.45
CA LYS A 51 -17.18 -17.20 8.73
C LYS A 51 -18.70 -17.05 8.69
N CYS A 52 -19.39 -18.17 8.70
CA CYS A 52 -20.84 -18.22 8.86
C CYS A 52 -21.22 -18.25 10.36
N CYS A 53 -22.41 -17.77 10.69
CA CYS A 53 -22.89 -17.76 12.08
C CYS A 53 -23.16 -19.19 12.57
N SER A 54 -22.84 -19.47 13.84
CA SER A 54 -23.05 -20.76 14.51
C SER A 54 -24.52 -20.95 14.95
N CYS A 55 -25.46 -20.82 14.01
CA CYS A 55 -26.84 -21.26 14.24
C CYS A 55 -27.00 -22.74 13.85
N SER A 56 -28.09 -23.36 14.29
CA SER A 56 -28.42 -24.77 13.99
C SER A 56 -28.51 -25.10 12.50
N CYS A 57 -28.53 -24.10 11.62
CA CYS A 57 -28.57 -24.23 10.17
C CYS A 57 -27.17 -24.43 9.54
N CYS A 58 -26.12 -24.10 10.27
CA CYS A 58 -24.74 -24.04 9.82
C CYS A 58 -23.96 -25.15 10.59
N SER A 59 -23.48 -26.23 9.94
CA SER A 59 -22.81 -27.38 10.61
C SER A 59 -21.53 -26.96 11.36
N ASN A 60 -21.07 -27.78 12.32
CA ASN A 60 -20.06 -27.49 13.37
C ASN A 60 -18.71 -26.86 12.96
N THR A 61 -18.45 -26.60 11.69
CA THR A 61 -17.29 -25.84 11.20
C THR A 61 -17.75 -24.60 10.43
N CYS A 62 -17.96 -23.51 11.16
CA CYS A 62 -18.43 -22.23 10.64
C CYS A 62 -17.39 -21.44 9.83
N CYS A 63 -16.17 -21.94 9.67
CA CYS A 63 -15.10 -21.26 8.94
C CYS A 63 -14.65 -22.09 7.75
N LYS A 64 -14.85 -21.56 6.54
CA LYS A 64 -14.49 -22.20 5.28
C LYS A 64 -13.50 -21.32 4.52
N GLY A 65 -12.40 -21.91 4.02
CA GLY A 65 -11.53 -21.25 3.06
C GLY A 65 -12.17 -21.22 1.67
N ILE A 66 -11.90 -20.16 0.91
CA ILE A 66 -12.35 -20.07 -0.48
C ILE A 66 -11.46 -20.97 -1.35
N GLU A 67 -12.01 -21.49 -2.45
CA GLU A 67 -11.25 -22.28 -3.42
C GLU A 67 -10.27 -21.38 -4.21
N ASP A 68 -9.07 -21.90 -4.48
CA ASP A 68 -8.04 -21.16 -5.21
C ASP A 68 -8.49 -20.75 -6.63
N SER A 69 -9.47 -21.45 -7.21
CA SER A 69 -10.08 -21.12 -8.51
C SER A 69 -10.88 -19.82 -8.49
N GLN A 70 -11.42 -19.45 -7.32
CA GLN A 70 -12.27 -18.28 -7.13
C GLN A 70 -11.46 -17.03 -6.78
N VAL A 71 -10.18 -17.16 -6.45
CA VAL A 71 -9.35 -16.04 -6.01
C VAL A 71 -8.15 -15.87 -6.93
N ASN A 72 -7.93 -14.64 -7.41
CA ASN A 72 -6.77 -14.32 -8.21
C ASN A 72 -6.21 -12.95 -7.81
N ILE A 73 -4.91 -12.76 -8.02
CA ILE A 73 -4.29 -11.45 -7.93
C ILE A 73 -4.30 -10.84 -9.35
N SER A 74 -4.53 -9.53 -9.45
CA SER A 74 -4.40 -8.80 -10.71
C SER A 74 -2.98 -8.88 -11.28
N ILE A 75 -2.84 -8.64 -12.58
CA ILE A 75 -1.56 -8.77 -13.31
C ILE A 75 -0.47 -7.84 -12.74
N ASP A 76 -0.89 -6.69 -12.21
CA ASP A 76 -0.04 -5.69 -11.58
C ASP A 76 0.17 -5.93 -10.08
N ASN A 77 -0.26 -7.07 -9.53
CA ASN A 77 -0.15 -7.44 -8.12
C ASN A 77 -0.78 -6.47 -7.10
N HIS A 78 -1.53 -5.45 -7.52
CA HIS A 78 -2.10 -4.44 -6.63
C HIS A 78 -3.51 -4.78 -6.12
N THR A 79 -4.23 -5.68 -6.78
CA THR A 79 -5.65 -5.95 -6.49
C THR A 79 -5.88 -7.44 -6.31
N LEU A 80 -6.52 -7.81 -5.19
CA LEU A 80 -7.08 -9.15 -5.02
C LEU A 80 -8.48 -9.19 -5.63
N ILE A 81 -8.72 -10.16 -6.49
CA ILE A 81 -10.00 -10.40 -7.17
C ILE A 81 -10.57 -11.70 -6.62
N ILE A 82 -11.74 -11.63 -6.00
CA ILE A 82 -12.51 -12.77 -5.54
C ILE A 82 -13.75 -12.85 -6.41
N LYS A 83 -13.96 -13.98 -7.07
CA LYS A 83 -15.09 -14.23 -7.95
C LYS A 83 -16.02 -15.25 -7.35
N GLU A 84 -17.27 -15.15 -7.75
CA GLU A 84 -18.28 -16.15 -7.42
C GLU A 84 -18.42 -16.42 -5.90
N LEU A 85 -18.22 -15.38 -5.10
CA LEU A 85 -18.32 -15.48 -3.65
C LEU A 85 -19.78 -15.70 -3.27
N GLU A 86 -20.03 -16.77 -2.52
CA GLU A 86 -21.34 -17.06 -1.93
C GLU A 86 -21.31 -16.74 -0.44
N PRO A 87 -21.88 -15.60 -0.01
CA PRO A 87 -22.10 -15.32 1.40
C PRO A 87 -23.01 -16.38 2.01
N CYS A 88 -23.02 -16.49 3.34
CA CYS A 88 -23.82 -17.45 4.08
C CYS A 88 -25.32 -17.14 3.93
N SER A 89 -25.93 -17.61 2.84
CA SER A 89 -27.29 -17.28 2.42
C SER A 89 -28.40 -17.92 3.28
N HIS A 90 -28.07 -18.99 4.01
CA HIS A 90 -29.03 -19.79 4.76
C HIS A 90 -29.16 -19.38 6.24
N CYS A 91 -28.30 -18.48 6.70
CA CYS A 91 -28.23 -18.05 8.08
C CYS A 91 -28.66 -16.55 8.05
N HIS A 92 -29.79 -16.16 8.66
CA HIS A 92 -30.38 -14.79 8.66
C HIS A 92 -29.49 -13.73 9.37
N HIS A 93 -28.18 -13.97 9.44
CA HIS A 93 -27.19 -13.13 10.08
C HIS A 93 -26.20 -12.62 9.03
N PRO A 94 -25.53 -11.49 9.28
CA PRO A 94 -24.45 -11.02 8.43
C PRO A 94 -23.36 -12.09 8.25
N SER A 95 -22.82 -12.16 7.03
CA SER A 95 -21.65 -12.98 6.72
C SER A 95 -20.39 -12.18 7.02
N ILE A 96 -19.44 -12.81 7.73
CA ILE A 96 -18.15 -12.19 8.01
C ILE A 96 -17.10 -12.86 7.13
N ILE A 97 -16.45 -12.07 6.27
CA ILE A 97 -15.36 -12.55 5.41
C ILE A 97 -14.07 -11.91 5.90
N TRP A 98 -13.08 -12.76 6.12
CA TRP A 98 -11.74 -12.36 6.49
C TRP A 98 -10.83 -12.47 5.27
N VAL A 99 -10.22 -11.34 4.90
CA VAL A 99 -9.23 -11.26 3.83
C VAL A 99 -7.89 -10.90 4.44
N GLY A 100 -6.95 -11.83 4.42
CA GLY A 100 -5.56 -11.59 4.76
C GLY A 100 -4.78 -11.27 3.50
N LEU A 101 -3.94 -10.23 3.53
CA LEU A 101 -2.95 -9.93 2.48
C LEU A 101 -1.56 -9.78 3.11
N ILE A 102 -0.54 -10.32 2.46
CA ILE A 102 0.85 -9.92 2.66
C ILE A 102 1.18 -8.87 1.62
N LEU A 103 1.53 -7.67 2.09
CA LEU A 103 1.93 -6.55 1.27
C LEU A 103 3.45 -6.38 1.37
N LYS A 104 4.14 -6.25 0.24
CA LYS A 104 5.58 -6.04 0.18
C LYS A 104 5.87 -4.72 -0.54
N ASN A 105 6.69 -3.87 0.08
CA ASN A 105 7.20 -2.68 -0.59
C ASN A 105 8.41 -3.04 -1.46
N ASN A 106 8.19 -3.14 -2.77
CA ASN A 106 9.25 -3.34 -3.76
C ASN A 106 9.83 -2.02 -4.29
N GLY A 107 9.24 -0.89 -3.87
CA GLY A 107 9.66 0.45 -4.25
C GLY A 107 10.89 0.93 -3.49
N LYS A 108 11.27 2.18 -3.75
CA LYS A 108 12.44 2.84 -3.12
C LYS A 108 12.07 3.83 -2.02
N LEU A 109 10.78 4.07 -1.82
CA LEU A 109 10.27 5.00 -0.82
C LEU A 109 9.49 4.24 0.26
N PRO A 110 9.57 4.68 1.53
CA PRO A 110 8.73 4.12 2.59
C PRO A 110 7.26 4.48 2.35
N LEU A 111 6.39 3.49 2.53
CA LEU A 111 4.96 3.61 2.26
C LEU A 111 4.17 3.43 3.55
N LYS A 112 3.11 4.21 3.72
CA LYS A 112 2.15 4.02 4.80
C LYS A 112 0.83 3.57 4.21
N ILE A 113 0.28 2.47 4.73
CA ILE A 113 -1.06 2.00 4.35
C ILE A 113 -2.07 3.04 4.84
N ASN A 114 -2.93 3.51 3.94
CA ASN A 114 -3.94 4.51 4.23
C ASN A 114 -5.32 3.86 4.43
N GLU A 115 -5.78 3.17 3.38
CA GLU A 115 -7.09 2.52 3.36
C GLU A 115 -7.06 1.33 2.39
N THR A 116 -8.18 0.62 2.23
CA THR A 116 -8.32 -0.40 1.19
C THR A 116 -9.63 -0.16 0.47
N ILE A 117 -9.56 -0.01 -0.86
CA ILE A 117 -10.75 0.18 -1.68
C ILE A 117 -11.32 -1.19 -1.96
N ILE A 118 -12.59 -1.38 -1.62
CA ILE A 118 -13.32 -2.61 -1.88
C ILE A 118 -14.49 -2.28 -2.78
N THR A 119 -14.50 -2.90 -3.97
CA THR A 119 -15.63 -2.78 -4.90
C THR A 119 -16.31 -4.13 -5.05
N SER A 120 -17.64 -4.09 -5.13
CA SER A 120 -18.49 -5.27 -5.19
C SER A 120 -19.36 -5.26 -6.44
N ASN A 121 -19.58 -6.43 -7.03
CA ASN A 121 -20.52 -6.62 -8.13
C ASN A 121 -21.39 -7.88 -7.86
N PRO A 122 -22.72 -7.74 -7.67
CA PRO A 122 -23.49 -6.50 -7.65
C PRO A 122 -23.05 -5.55 -6.52
N SER A 123 -23.32 -4.25 -6.68
CA SER A 123 -22.95 -3.24 -5.68
C SER A 123 -23.74 -3.47 -4.38
N VAL A 124 -23.01 -3.72 -3.30
CA VAL A 124 -23.54 -3.99 -1.97
C VAL A 124 -22.73 -3.18 -0.96
N GLU A 125 -23.42 -2.66 0.06
CA GLU A 125 -22.76 -2.01 1.20
C GLU A 125 -22.01 -3.06 2.04
N ILE A 126 -20.72 -2.83 2.22
CA ILE A 126 -19.83 -3.73 2.96
C ILE A 126 -19.19 -2.91 4.07
N ASN A 127 -19.41 -3.31 5.32
CA ASN A 127 -18.74 -2.71 6.46
C ASN A 127 -17.34 -3.32 6.58
N THR A 128 -16.33 -2.46 6.68
CA THR A 128 -14.92 -2.89 6.59
C THR A 128 -14.14 -2.44 7.82
N THR A 129 -13.35 -3.36 8.40
CA THR A 129 -12.37 -3.03 9.43
C THR A 129 -11.01 -3.65 9.09
N TYR A 130 -9.93 -2.94 9.43
CA TYR A 130 -8.57 -3.32 9.03
C TYR A 130 -7.68 -3.50 10.26
N TYR A 131 -6.87 -4.55 10.24
CA TYR A 131 -5.93 -4.90 11.29
C TYR A 131 -4.53 -5.10 10.68
N LEU A 132 -3.60 -4.20 11.00
CA LEU A 132 -2.26 -4.18 10.41
C LEU A 132 -1.23 -4.83 11.33
N TYR A 133 -0.30 -5.63 10.80
CA TYR A 133 0.79 -6.26 11.54
C TYR A 133 2.13 -6.09 10.82
N GLY A 134 3.20 -5.93 11.59
CA GLY A 134 4.56 -5.69 11.10
C GLY A 134 5.09 -4.30 11.44
N PRO A 135 6.03 -3.76 10.65
CA PRO A 135 6.60 -4.34 9.43
C PRO A 135 7.59 -5.50 9.72
N TYR A 136 7.81 -6.37 8.75
CA TYR A 136 8.68 -7.55 8.84
C TYR A 136 9.72 -7.54 7.72
N LYS A 137 11.01 -7.67 8.07
CA LYS A 137 12.09 -7.80 7.08
C LYS A 137 12.31 -9.25 6.66
N THR A 138 12.45 -10.14 7.64
CA THR A 138 12.69 -11.58 7.47
C THR A 138 12.05 -12.36 8.62
N GLY A 139 11.76 -13.64 8.40
CA GLY A 139 11.25 -14.54 9.44
C GLY A 139 9.78 -14.98 9.25
N PRO A 140 9.26 -15.80 10.17
CA PRO A 140 7.88 -16.27 10.12
C PRO A 140 6.94 -15.07 10.29
N LEU A 141 6.11 -14.85 9.28
CA LEU A 141 5.09 -13.82 9.28
C LEU A 141 3.99 -14.23 10.27
N TYR A 142 3.97 -13.60 11.45
CA TYR A 142 2.87 -13.75 12.40
C TYR A 142 1.94 -12.54 12.24
N PRO A 143 0.62 -12.72 12.07
CA PRO A 143 -0.14 -13.97 12.18
C PRO A 143 -0.58 -14.54 10.82
N TRP A 144 0.38 -14.90 9.97
CA TRP A 144 0.10 -15.51 8.65
C TRP A 144 0.06 -17.04 8.65
N GLY A 145 0.66 -17.70 9.64
CA GLY A 145 0.82 -19.16 9.70
C GLY A 145 -0.47 -19.98 9.89
N TYR A 146 -0.51 -20.84 10.92
CA TYR A 146 -1.68 -21.66 11.25
C TYR A 146 -2.86 -20.78 11.68
N ILE A 147 -3.76 -20.49 10.75
CA ILE A 147 -4.86 -19.57 11.00
C ILE A 147 -6.02 -20.28 11.68
N ASN A 148 -6.45 -19.71 12.81
CA ASN A 148 -7.69 -20.06 13.45
C ASN A 148 -8.68 -18.91 13.27
N CYS A 149 -9.67 -19.14 12.43
CA CYS A 149 -10.72 -18.17 12.10
C CYS A 149 -11.52 -17.69 13.34
N SER A 150 -11.62 -18.49 14.41
CA SER A 150 -12.25 -18.06 15.66
C SER A 150 -11.39 -17.09 16.49
N LYS A 151 -10.10 -16.95 16.18
CA LYS A 151 -9.15 -16.05 16.84
C LYS A 151 -8.83 -14.79 16.04
N LEU A 152 -9.45 -14.61 14.86
CA LEU A 152 -9.35 -13.37 14.11
C LEU A 152 -10.26 -12.29 14.74
N PRO A 153 -9.80 -11.04 14.83
CA PRO A 153 -8.45 -10.56 14.57
C PRO A 153 -7.48 -10.99 15.68
N TYR A 154 -6.21 -11.25 15.33
CA TYR A 154 -5.20 -11.58 16.34
C TYR A 154 -4.81 -10.35 17.17
N SER A 155 -4.41 -10.57 18.42
CA SER A 155 -3.86 -9.49 19.25
C SER A 155 -2.55 -8.95 18.69
N GLY A 156 -2.26 -7.66 18.93
CA GLY A 156 -1.01 -7.01 18.53
C GLY A 156 -1.06 -6.33 17.16
N TYR A 157 -2.25 -6.02 16.66
CA TYR A 157 -2.42 -5.17 15.49
C TYR A 157 -2.12 -3.70 15.82
N ASN A 158 -1.65 -2.97 14.82
CA ASN A 158 -1.42 -1.52 14.88
C ASN A 158 -2.46 -0.78 14.04
N ASN A 159 -2.76 0.47 14.42
CA ASN A 159 -3.66 1.34 13.65
C ASN A 159 -2.99 1.90 12.37
N SER A 160 -1.66 1.92 12.34
CA SER A 160 -0.87 2.48 11.24
C SER A 160 0.47 1.77 11.19
N ILE A 161 0.93 1.43 9.98
CA ILE A 161 2.23 0.82 9.74
C ILE A 161 2.92 1.54 8.60
N ILE A 162 4.21 1.79 8.77
CA ILE A 162 5.11 2.26 7.72
C ILE A 162 5.90 1.04 7.24
N ILE A 163 5.94 0.83 5.94
CA ILE A 163 6.62 -0.26 5.26
C ILE A 163 7.80 0.35 4.53
N ASP A 164 9.00 0.20 5.09
CA ASP A 164 10.23 0.59 4.41
C ASP A 164 10.49 -0.30 3.18
N PRO A 165 11.32 0.15 2.22
CA PRO A 165 11.75 -0.69 1.10
C PRO A 165 12.26 -2.06 1.54
N ASP A 166 11.85 -3.11 0.83
CA ASP A 166 12.13 -4.53 1.12
C ASP A 166 11.46 -5.10 2.39
N TYR A 167 10.61 -4.33 3.07
CA TYR A 167 9.80 -4.85 4.18
C TYR A 167 8.42 -5.32 3.71
N LYS A 168 7.83 -6.17 4.55
CA LYS A 168 6.50 -6.73 4.38
C LYS A 168 5.58 -6.30 5.52
N ALA A 169 4.30 -6.17 5.25
CA ALA A 169 3.27 -6.04 6.27
C ALA A 169 2.16 -7.06 6.01
N ILE A 170 1.43 -7.39 7.06
CA ILE A 170 0.22 -8.21 6.96
C ILE A 170 -0.95 -7.29 7.24
N ILE A 171 -1.98 -7.34 6.39
CA ILE A 171 -3.27 -6.73 6.67
C ILE A 171 -4.31 -7.84 6.74
N TRP A 172 -5.08 -7.86 7.82
CA TRP A 172 -6.31 -8.61 7.92
C TRP A 172 -7.48 -7.63 7.78
N ILE A 173 -8.40 -7.94 6.88
CA ILE A 173 -9.56 -7.14 6.56
C ILE A 173 -10.79 -7.95 6.94
N GLU A 174 -11.62 -7.41 7.81
CA GLU A 174 -12.93 -7.94 8.14
C GLU A 174 -13.97 -7.25 7.25
N LEU A 175 -14.68 -8.04 6.46
CA LEU A 175 -15.80 -7.59 5.65
C LEU A 175 -17.08 -8.15 6.24
N ILE A 176 -17.97 -7.27 6.68
CA ILE A 176 -19.30 -7.65 7.18
C ILE A 176 -20.30 -7.34 6.08
N ILE A 177 -20.92 -8.39 5.56
CA ILE A 177 -21.92 -8.32 4.49
C ILE A 177 -23.27 -8.71 5.07
N GLU A 178 -24.24 -7.80 4.99
CA GLU A 178 -25.61 -8.09 5.38
C GLU A 178 -26.18 -9.24 4.54
N PRO A 179 -27.09 -10.07 5.09
CA PRO A 179 -27.59 -11.25 4.40
C PRO A 179 -28.31 -10.85 3.10
N ILE A 180 -27.75 -11.29 1.97
CA ILE A 180 -28.29 -11.06 0.64
C ILE A 180 -28.98 -12.35 0.19
N THR A 181 -30.21 -12.24 -0.31
CA THR A 181 -30.90 -13.39 -0.91
C THR A 181 -30.28 -13.71 -2.26
N ASN A 182 -29.61 -14.87 -2.37
CA ASN A 182 -29.20 -15.54 -3.62
C ASN A 182 -28.32 -14.75 -4.59
N ASN A 183 -27.47 -13.86 -4.09
CA ASN A 183 -26.51 -13.16 -4.96
C ASN A 183 -25.10 -13.69 -4.73
N ILE A 184 -24.56 -14.24 -5.82
CA ILE A 184 -23.14 -14.42 -6.02
C ILE A 184 -22.49 -13.03 -6.11
N LEU A 185 -21.35 -12.85 -5.46
CA LEU A 185 -20.64 -11.57 -5.37
C LEU A 185 -19.24 -11.70 -5.96
N ASP A 186 -18.84 -10.71 -6.75
CA ASP A 186 -17.44 -10.49 -7.10
C ASP A 186 -16.91 -9.34 -6.26
N LEU A 187 -15.71 -9.50 -5.69
CA LEU A 187 -15.04 -8.49 -4.88
C LEU A 187 -13.66 -8.17 -5.48
N ASN A 188 -13.36 -6.89 -5.63
CA ASN A 188 -12.01 -6.41 -5.90
C ASN A 188 -11.52 -5.61 -4.70
N ILE A 189 -10.35 -5.97 -4.20
CA ILE A 189 -9.76 -5.42 -2.98
C ILE A 189 -8.39 -4.84 -3.32
N THR A 190 -8.27 -3.52 -3.24
CA THR A 190 -7.07 -2.78 -3.64
C THR A 190 -6.56 -1.96 -2.45
N PRO A 191 -5.48 -2.40 -1.78
CA PRO A 191 -4.83 -1.63 -0.73
C PRO A 191 -4.31 -0.29 -1.27
N GLN A 192 -4.61 0.79 -0.58
CA GLN A 192 -4.12 2.13 -0.90
C GLN A 192 -3.04 2.55 0.07
N TYR A 193 -2.07 3.29 -0.44
CA TYR A 193 -0.92 3.75 0.31
C TYR A 193 -0.61 5.21 0.01
N ILE A 194 0.09 5.83 0.95
CA ILE A 194 0.68 7.16 0.79
C ILE A 194 2.20 7.07 0.97
N ILE A 195 2.93 7.92 0.26
CA ILE A 195 4.37 8.08 0.48
C ILE A 195 4.56 8.68 1.88
N TRP A 196 5.35 8.02 2.72
CA TRP A 196 5.63 8.50 4.05
C TRP A 196 6.93 9.31 4.04
N ASN A 197 6.87 10.55 4.53
CA ASN A 197 8.06 11.35 4.75
C ASN A 197 8.34 11.39 6.26
N TYR A 198 9.54 10.97 6.65
CA TYR A 198 10.05 11.19 8.00
C TYR A 198 10.39 12.68 8.15
N SER A 199 9.38 13.50 8.45
CA SER A 199 9.55 14.92 8.75
C SER A 199 9.92 15.16 10.20
#